data_AF-A0A4Q4ZPY6-F1
#
_entry.id   AF-A0A4Q4ZPY6-F1
#
_cell.length_a   1.000
_cell.length_b   1.000
_cell.length_c   1.000
_cell.angle_alpha   90.00
_cell.angle_beta   90.00
_cell.angle_gamma   90.00
#
_symmetry.space_group_name_H-M   'P 1'
#
loop_
_entity.id
_entity.type
_entity.pdbx_description
1 polymer ?
#
loop_
_entity_poly.entity_id
_entity_poly.type
_entity_poly.pdbx_seq_one_letter_code
_entity_poly.pdbx_strand_id
1 'polypeptide(L)'
;MAARVLLRRRAVGPLMAATLVSGALIPSVAHAEAPPSEHRLHSSKKPIYDDYEPRLPDSSTPVPSPASETIPREEKEPPKSPPSSSSSPSSPLSSSSPQQQQQKQPSQRGPTPTDRLAVQIGQARLFLYRQATRAEDAVNRAADRAFDLERTFTGTVASLAPPRESGERLLPGLAYVLVASMAGSIVSRNRNLALRAAAPLAFGVGAGWLVLPVTMRNVSDLLWRFEQRVPAVADAHLAARDSVRQGWRFARAHAELGRDYVDEKVRTARDLVEDWVRQGK
;
A
#
# COMPACT_ATOMS: atom_id res chain seq x y z
N MET A 1 63.31 8.46 -11.07
CA MET A 1 63.27 7.55 -9.91
C MET A 1 63.53 8.39 -8.65
N ALA A 2 62.72 8.40 -7.58
CA ALA A 2 61.42 7.78 -7.32
C ALA A 2 60.62 8.67 -6.35
N ALA A 3 59.30 8.79 -6.53
CA ALA A 3 58.45 9.60 -5.65
C ALA A 3 58.04 8.79 -4.40
N ARG A 4 58.26 9.35 -3.20
CA ARG A 4 57.83 8.73 -1.94
C ARG A 4 56.36 9.04 -1.65
N VAL A 5 55.46 8.11 -1.95
CA VAL A 5 54.05 8.19 -1.56
C VAL A 5 53.87 7.68 -0.13
N LEU A 6 53.84 8.59 0.85
CA LEU A 6 53.39 8.28 2.20
C LEU A 6 51.87 8.33 2.27
N LEU A 7 51.21 7.23 1.90
CA LEU A 7 49.76 7.10 2.04
C LEU A 7 49.39 7.02 3.53
N ARG A 8 48.95 8.15 4.09
CA ARG A 8 48.57 8.26 5.50
C ARG A 8 47.36 7.37 5.83
N ARG A 9 47.34 6.88 7.06
CA ARG A 9 46.34 5.97 7.65
C ARG A 9 44.91 6.44 7.40
N ARG A 10 44.04 5.53 6.97
CA ARG A 10 42.58 5.71 7.01
C ARG A 10 42.12 5.73 8.47
N ALA A 11 41.50 6.83 8.89
CA ALA A 11 40.73 6.94 10.12
C ALA A 11 39.46 7.77 9.83
N VAL A 12 38.52 7.16 9.12
CA VAL A 12 37.16 7.70 8.95
C VAL A 12 36.27 6.91 9.89
N GLY A 13 35.90 7.52 11.01
CA GLY A 13 35.02 6.90 11.99
C GLY A 13 33.57 6.81 11.47
N PRO A 14 32.79 5.80 11.88
CA PRO A 14 31.40 5.68 11.50
C PRO A 14 30.52 6.66 12.29
N LEU A 15 30.28 7.85 11.73
CA LEU A 15 29.14 8.68 12.11
C LEU A 15 27.86 8.06 11.53
N MET A 16 27.39 6.97 12.15
CA MET A 16 26.04 6.45 11.92
C MET A 16 25.08 7.19 12.84
N ALA A 17 24.49 8.27 12.32
CA ALA A 17 23.49 9.06 13.03
C ALA A 17 22.25 8.19 13.31
N ALA A 18 21.94 7.97 14.58
CA ALA A 18 20.77 7.23 15.01
C ALA A 18 19.52 8.12 14.93
N THR A 19 18.88 8.19 13.76
CA THR A 19 17.55 8.79 13.58
C THR A 19 16.44 7.85 14.04
N LEU A 20 16.47 7.45 15.31
CA LEU A 20 15.30 6.86 15.96
C LEU A 20 14.33 7.99 16.33
N VAL A 21 13.25 8.10 15.54
CA VAL A 21 12.12 8.99 15.84
C VAL A 21 11.49 8.50 17.14
N SER A 22 11.79 9.20 18.24
CA SER A 22 11.22 8.92 19.55
C SER A 22 9.78 9.44 19.62
N GLY A 23 8.85 8.64 19.11
CA GLY A 23 7.42 8.86 19.30
C GLY A 23 7.03 8.56 20.74
N ALA A 24 6.74 9.60 21.53
CA ALA A 24 6.27 9.44 22.90
C ALA A 24 4.84 8.86 22.90
N LEU A 25 4.75 7.53 22.98
CA LEU A 25 3.47 6.82 23.12
C LEU A 25 2.95 6.98 24.55
N ILE A 26 2.02 7.93 24.72
CA ILE A 26 1.14 7.97 25.90
C ILE A 26 0.26 6.71 25.85
N PRO A 27 0.20 5.89 26.91
CA PRO A 27 -0.60 4.67 26.92
C PRO A 27 -2.09 5.01 27.08
N SER A 28 -2.75 5.27 25.95
CA SER A 28 -4.21 5.24 25.86
C SER A 28 -4.68 3.86 25.41
N VAL A 29 -5.68 3.30 26.09
CA VAL A 29 -6.22 1.97 25.81
C VAL A 29 -7.10 2.03 24.57
N ALA A 30 -6.50 1.81 23.41
CA ALA A 30 -7.23 1.76 22.14
C ALA A 30 -7.92 0.40 21.97
N HIS A 31 -9.23 0.37 22.22
CA HIS A 31 -10.07 -0.77 21.89
C HIS A 31 -10.30 -0.87 20.38
N ALA A 32 -10.20 -2.09 19.82
CA ALA A 32 -10.46 -2.35 18.40
C ALA A 32 -11.97 -2.46 18.14
N GLU A 33 -12.66 -1.32 18.21
CA GLU A 33 -14.08 -1.20 17.88
C GLU A 33 -14.30 -1.11 16.36
N ALA A 34 -15.39 -1.72 15.90
CA ALA A 34 -15.95 -1.46 14.57
C ALA A 34 -16.42 0.02 14.49
N PRO A 35 -16.61 0.62 13.30
CA PRO A 35 -17.15 1.98 13.22
C PRO A 35 -18.48 2.05 13.99
N PRO A 36 -18.59 2.86 15.06
CA PRO A 36 -19.85 3.02 15.73
C PRO A 36 -20.81 3.71 14.76
N SER A 37 -21.99 3.10 14.59
CA SER A 37 -23.14 3.74 13.97
C SER A 37 -23.49 5.05 14.70
N GLU A 38 -24.20 5.92 13.98
CA GLU A 38 -24.44 7.30 14.34
C GLU A 38 -25.13 7.51 15.71
N HIS A 39 -25.15 8.78 16.14
CA HIS A 39 -25.83 9.31 17.34
C HIS A 39 -25.11 9.22 18.69
N ARG A 40 -24.04 10.03 18.86
CA ARG A 40 -24.13 11.15 19.82
C ARG A 40 -23.04 12.23 19.71
N LEU A 41 -23.50 13.46 20.02
CA LEU A 41 -22.75 14.67 20.42
C LEU A 41 -22.17 15.55 19.30
N HIS A 42 -23.00 16.49 18.87
CA HIS A 42 -22.58 17.70 18.15
C HIS A 42 -21.61 18.54 18.99
N SER A 43 -20.46 18.90 18.43
CA SER A 43 -19.80 20.17 18.76
C SER A 43 -19.03 20.74 17.54
N SER A 44 -19.73 21.62 16.83
CA SER A 44 -19.19 22.73 16.04
C SER A 44 -17.98 22.48 15.11
N LYS A 45 -18.25 21.90 13.94
CA LYS A 45 -17.70 22.37 12.65
C LYS A 45 -18.62 21.86 11.53
N LYS A 46 -19.52 22.72 11.04
CA LYS A 46 -20.35 22.41 9.86
C LYS A 46 -19.49 22.54 8.59
N PRO A 47 -19.52 21.57 7.66
CA PRO A 47 -19.04 21.82 6.30
C PRO A 47 -19.93 22.88 5.63
N ILE A 48 -19.34 23.70 4.76
CA ILE A 48 -19.97 24.94 4.24
C ILE A 48 -20.92 24.68 3.05
N TYR A 49 -21.19 23.41 2.72
CA TYR A 49 -21.86 23.01 1.46
C TYR A 49 -22.90 21.89 1.63
N ASP A 50 -23.83 22.03 2.58
CA ASP A 50 -25.04 21.19 2.67
C ASP A 50 -26.37 21.98 2.64
N ASP A 51 -26.34 23.33 2.68
CA ASP A 51 -27.54 24.18 2.72
C ASP A 51 -28.15 24.43 1.31
N TYR A 52 -28.49 23.37 0.57
CA TYR A 52 -29.28 23.47 -0.67
C TYR A 52 -30.33 22.36 -0.86
N GLU A 53 -31.27 22.26 0.09
CA GLU A 53 -32.55 21.57 -0.17
C GLU A 53 -33.55 22.53 -0.85
N PRO A 54 -34.11 22.18 -2.03
CA PRO A 54 -35.20 22.93 -2.65
C PRO A 54 -36.50 22.70 -1.86
N ARG A 55 -36.90 23.71 -1.08
CA ARG A 55 -38.09 23.68 -0.22
C ARG A 55 -39.38 23.51 -1.02
N LEU A 56 -40.00 22.33 -0.92
CA LEU A 56 -41.37 22.09 -1.38
C LEU A 56 -42.36 22.91 -0.52
N PRO A 57 -43.41 23.52 -1.10
CA PRO A 57 -44.38 24.33 -0.35
C PRO A 57 -45.51 23.47 0.23
N ASP A 58 -45.57 23.36 1.56
CA ASP A 58 -46.69 22.74 2.27
C ASP A 58 -47.83 23.73 2.56
N SER A 59 -49.04 23.16 2.68
CA SER A 59 -50.32 23.85 2.60
C SER A 59 -50.88 24.39 3.93
N SER A 60 -52.03 25.10 3.85
CA SER A 60 -52.92 25.57 4.93
C SER A 60 -52.46 26.90 5.59
N THR A 61 -53.28 27.96 5.79
CA THR A 61 -54.73 28.28 5.62
C THR A 61 -54.89 29.83 5.46
N PRO A 62 -56.09 30.45 5.33
CA PRO A 62 -57.33 30.09 4.64
C PRO A 62 -57.75 31.11 3.54
N VAL A 63 -58.94 30.92 2.97
CA VAL A 63 -59.48 31.51 1.71
C VAL A 63 -60.24 32.84 1.94
N PRO A 64 -60.35 33.72 0.92
CA PRO A 64 -61.68 33.96 0.33
C PRO A 64 -61.72 33.79 -1.20
N SER A 65 -62.87 33.34 -1.71
CA SER A 65 -63.17 33.02 -3.12
C SER A 65 -64.38 33.89 -3.56
N PRO A 66 -64.66 34.09 -4.87
CA PRO A 66 -65.37 33.05 -5.64
C PRO A 66 -65.10 32.97 -7.16
N ALA A 67 -65.37 31.77 -7.74
CA ALA A 67 -65.83 31.49 -9.13
C ALA A 67 -64.92 31.87 -10.34
N SER A 68 -64.88 31.13 -11.46
CA SER A 68 -65.50 29.85 -11.86
C SER A 68 -64.68 29.17 -12.97
N GLU A 69 -64.78 27.83 -13.09
CA GLU A 69 -64.93 26.97 -14.30
C GLU A 69 -64.18 27.29 -15.65
N THR A 70 -63.82 26.36 -16.54
CA THR A 70 -63.75 24.87 -16.60
C THR A 70 -62.98 24.47 -17.90
N ILE A 71 -62.48 23.22 -17.97
CA ILE A 71 -61.55 22.62 -18.97
C ILE A 71 -62.25 21.39 -19.64
N PRO A 72 -61.96 20.90 -20.89
CA PRO A 72 -60.91 21.21 -21.91
C PRO A 72 -61.46 21.46 -23.36
N ARG A 73 -60.61 21.39 -24.43
CA ARG A 73 -60.58 20.26 -25.43
C ARG A 73 -60.30 20.61 -26.94
N GLU A 74 -59.17 20.08 -27.45
CA GLU A 74 -58.94 19.34 -28.73
C GLU A 74 -59.37 19.85 -30.15
N GLU A 75 -58.45 19.69 -31.12
CA GLU A 75 -58.63 19.43 -32.57
C GLU A 75 -59.00 20.53 -33.64
N LYS A 76 -58.22 20.51 -34.75
CA LYS A 76 -58.65 20.51 -36.17
C LYS A 76 -58.93 21.82 -36.99
N GLU A 77 -57.89 22.24 -37.73
CA GLU A 77 -57.85 22.67 -39.17
C GLU A 77 -58.71 23.84 -39.78
N PRO A 78 -58.31 24.42 -40.96
CA PRO A 78 -58.76 25.73 -41.53
C PRO A 78 -59.95 25.57 -42.55
N PRO A 79 -60.36 26.49 -43.51
CA PRO A 79 -59.69 27.63 -44.17
C PRO A 79 -60.56 28.84 -44.71
N LYS A 80 -60.00 29.64 -45.67
CA LYS A 80 -60.62 30.64 -46.63
C LYS A 80 -60.92 32.05 -46.08
N SER A 81 -60.87 33.18 -46.82
CA SER A 81 -60.52 33.52 -48.24
C SER A 81 -60.32 35.08 -48.41
N PRO A 82 -59.86 35.64 -49.57
CA PRO A 82 -59.34 37.02 -49.72
C PRO A 82 -60.38 38.03 -50.34
N PRO A 83 -60.06 39.31 -50.74
CA PRO A 83 -59.27 39.62 -51.98
C PRO A 83 -58.38 40.91 -52.00
N SER A 84 -57.62 41.03 -53.10
CA SER A 84 -56.84 42.15 -53.73
C SER A 84 -57.20 43.63 -53.43
N SER A 85 -56.31 44.65 -53.57
CA SER A 85 -55.60 45.05 -54.81
C SER A 85 -54.61 46.25 -54.68
N SER A 86 -53.54 46.30 -55.53
CA SER A 86 -52.79 47.48 -56.08
C SER A 86 -52.16 48.53 -55.13
N SER A 87 -51.03 49.22 -55.41
CA SER A 87 -50.13 49.33 -56.58
C SER A 87 -48.77 49.97 -56.21
N SER A 88 -47.68 49.60 -56.90
CA SER A 88 -46.38 50.34 -56.95
C SER A 88 -46.50 51.61 -57.85
N PRO A 89 -45.53 52.57 -57.95
CA PRO A 89 -44.09 52.33 -58.20
C PRO A 89 -43.06 53.36 -57.62
N SER A 90 -41.80 53.18 -58.04
CA SER A 90 -40.71 54.19 -58.18
C SER A 90 -39.61 54.28 -57.10
N SER A 91 -38.43 53.74 -57.44
CA SER A 91 -37.11 54.08 -56.86
C SER A 91 -36.51 55.31 -57.59
N PRO A 92 -35.45 56.00 -57.09
CA PRO A 92 -34.10 55.42 -57.18
C PRO A 92 -33.04 55.84 -56.11
N LEU A 93 -31.94 55.09 -56.15
CA LEU A 93 -30.54 55.46 -55.87
C LEU A 93 -29.98 55.56 -54.43
N SER A 94 -28.89 54.80 -54.26
CA SER A 94 -27.68 55.08 -53.43
C SER A 94 -27.78 55.21 -51.91
N SER A 95 -27.43 54.11 -51.23
CA SER A 95 -26.27 54.12 -50.33
C SER A 95 -25.62 52.74 -50.26
N SER A 96 -24.29 52.70 -50.12
CA SER A 96 -23.45 51.51 -50.34
C SER A 96 -22.94 50.91 -49.03
N SER A 97 -23.09 49.58 -48.86
CA SER A 97 -22.18 48.76 -48.02
C SER A 97 -22.38 47.26 -48.25
N PRO A 98 -21.53 46.59 -49.07
CA PRO A 98 -21.49 45.15 -49.12
C PRO A 98 -20.49 44.61 -48.08
N GLN A 99 -20.97 44.12 -46.93
CA GLN A 99 -20.19 43.19 -46.11
C GLN A 99 -20.10 41.84 -46.83
N GLN A 100 -19.11 41.69 -47.70
CA GLN A 100 -18.75 40.37 -48.22
C GLN A 100 -18.05 39.57 -47.12
N GLN A 101 -18.67 38.45 -46.74
CA GLN A 101 -18.00 37.38 -46.01
C GLN A 101 -16.91 36.77 -46.92
N GLN A 102 -15.67 37.27 -46.81
CA GLN A 102 -14.54 36.62 -47.46
C GLN A 102 -13.95 35.54 -46.55
N GLN A 103 -14.41 34.31 -46.78
CA GLN A 103 -13.65 33.11 -46.46
C GLN A 103 -12.29 33.16 -47.18
N LYS A 104 -11.26 33.65 -46.48
CA LYS A 104 -9.88 33.56 -46.96
C LYS A 104 -9.42 32.11 -46.86
N GLN A 105 -9.56 31.37 -47.95
CA GLN A 105 -8.71 30.21 -48.20
C GLN A 105 -7.24 30.65 -48.09
N PRO A 106 -6.36 29.85 -47.45
CA PRO A 106 -4.98 30.26 -47.21
C PRO A 106 -4.21 30.26 -48.53
N SER A 107 -3.98 31.45 -49.09
CA SER A 107 -2.99 31.62 -50.15
C SER A 107 -1.62 31.21 -49.60
N GLN A 108 -0.87 30.44 -50.39
CA GLN A 108 0.44 29.89 -50.01
C GLN A 108 1.49 31.01 -49.91
N ARG A 109 1.41 31.77 -48.81
CA ARG A 109 2.38 32.79 -48.44
C ARG A 109 3.54 32.07 -47.75
N GLY A 110 4.74 32.19 -48.31
CA GLY A 110 5.94 31.58 -47.74
C GLY A 110 6.09 31.94 -46.26
N PRO A 111 6.52 31.00 -45.40
CA PRO A 111 6.43 31.15 -43.95
C PRO A 111 7.23 32.36 -43.50
N THR A 112 6.54 33.33 -42.91
CA THR A 112 7.18 34.50 -42.30
C THR A 112 8.04 34.03 -41.12
N PRO A 113 9.11 34.75 -40.74
CA PRO A 113 9.95 34.34 -39.61
C PRO A 113 9.16 34.19 -38.31
N THR A 114 8.11 35.00 -38.11
CA THR A 114 7.18 34.91 -36.98
C THR A 114 6.37 33.60 -36.96
N ASP A 115 5.93 33.12 -38.13
CA ASP A 115 5.14 31.89 -38.26
C ASP A 115 5.97 30.65 -37.87
N ARG A 116 7.24 30.61 -38.29
CA ARG A 116 8.19 29.55 -37.87
C ARG A 116 8.39 29.53 -36.35
N LEU A 117 8.48 30.69 -35.72
CA LEU A 117 8.64 30.82 -34.28
C LEU A 117 7.36 30.41 -33.52
N ALA A 118 6.18 30.74 -34.04
CA ALA A 118 4.90 30.26 -33.51
C ALA A 118 4.79 28.72 -33.56
N VAL A 119 5.20 28.08 -34.66
CA VAL A 119 5.26 26.62 -34.78
C VAL A 119 6.22 26.01 -33.75
N GLN A 120 7.40 26.58 -33.55
CA GLN A 120 8.37 26.11 -32.55
C GLN A 120 7.85 26.25 -31.10
N ILE A 121 7.19 27.36 -30.76
CA ILE A 121 6.55 27.53 -29.45
C ILE A 121 5.41 26.52 -29.26
N GLY A 122 4.61 26.27 -30.30
CA GLY A 122 3.58 25.23 -30.29
C GLY A 122 4.14 23.84 -30.02
N GLN A 123 5.23 23.46 -30.70
CA GLN A 123 5.94 22.21 -30.47
C GLN A 123 6.53 22.12 -29.06
N ALA A 124 7.15 23.18 -28.55
CA ALA A 124 7.70 23.23 -27.20
C ALA A 124 6.60 23.07 -26.13
N ARG A 125 5.48 23.77 -26.27
CA ARG A 125 4.31 23.64 -25.37
C ARG A 125 3.75 22.22 -25.39
N LEU A 126 3.58 21.62 -26.57
CA LEU A 126 3.10 20.24 -26.71
C LEU A 126 4.10 19.21 -26.15
N PHE A 127 5.41 19.46 -26.28
CA PHE A 127 6.43 18.61 -25.67
C PHE A 127 6.37 18.67 -24.15
N LEU A 128 6.35 19.86 -23.55
CA LEU A 128 6.22 20.04 -22.09
C LEU A 128 4.92 19.42 -21.57
N TYR A 129 3.79 19.66 -22.23
CA TYR A 129 2.51 19.05 -21.87
C TYR A 129 2.57 17.52 -21.92
N ARG A 130 3.15 16.92 -22.97
CA ARG A 130 3.32 15.46 -23.08
C ARG A 130 4.23 14.86 -22.01
N GLN A 131 5.24 15.59 -21.53
CA GLN A 131 6.09 15.09 -20.44
C GLN A 131 5.42 15.26 -19.07
N ALA A 132 4.67 16.36 -18.86
CA ALA A 132 3.85 16.55 -17.67
C ALA A 132 2.79 15.44 -17.54
N THR A 133 1.97 15.23 -18.59
CA THR A 133 0.93 14.18 -18.56
C THR A 133 1.53 12.78 -18.41
N ARG A 134 2.69 12.47 -19.03
CA ARG A 134 3.37 11.19 -18.81
C ARG A 134 3.86 11.00 -17.37
N ALA A 135 4.32 12.07 -16.71
CA ALA A 135 4.73 12.04 -15.32
C ALA A 135 3.50 11.86 -14.40
N GLU A 136 2.43 12.60 -14.65
CA GLU A 136 1.13 12.45 -13.98
C GLU A 136 0.59 11.02 -14.12
N ASP A 137 0.50 10.48 -15.34
CA ASP A 137 0.07 9.10 -15.61
C ASP A 137 0.96 8.06 -14.92
N ALA A 138 2.27 8.32 -14.81
CA ALA A 138 3.21 7.40 -14.16
C ALA A 138 3.07 7.43 -12.63
N VAL A 139 2.86 8.61 -12.05
CA VAL A 139 2.56 8.78 -10.62
C VAL A 139 1.20 8.17 -10.28
N ASN A 140 0.16 8.40 -11.08
CA ASN A 140 -1.15 7.79 -10.86
C ASN A 140 -1.04 6.26 -10.90
N ARG A 141 -0.42 5.69 -11.96
CA ARG A 141 -0.19 4.23 -12.05
C ARG A 141 0.68 3.68 -10.92
N ALA A 142 1.56 4.47 -10.31
CA ALA A 142 2.32 4.06 -9.14
C ALA A 142 1.45 4.07 -7.87
N ALA A 143 0.61 5.09 -7.70
CA ALA A 143 -0.36 5.17 -6.61
C ALA A 143 -1.43 4.07 -6.69
N ASP A 144 -2.00 3.83 -7.87
CA ASP A 144 -2.97 2.75 -8.12
C ASP A 144 -2.39 1.39 -7.70
N ARG A 145 -1.15 1.09 -8.13
CA ARG A 145 -0.43 -0.13 -7.73
C ARG A 145 -0.13 -0.17 -6.23
N ALA A 146 0.20 0.95 -5.60
CA ALA A 146 0.42 1.01 -4.16
C ALA A 146 -0.88 0.68 -3.41
N PHE A 147 -2.01 1.27 -3.81
CA PHE A 147 -3.31 0.99 -3.21
C PHE A 147 -3.81 -0.43 -3.48
N ASP A 148 -3.57 -1.00 -4.66
CA ASP A 148 -3.91 -2.40 -4.96
C ASP A 148 -3.05 -3.40 -4.18
N LEU A 149 -1.77 -3.08 -3.99
CA LEU A 149 -0.90 -3.80 -3.06
C LEU A 149 -1.42 -3.66 -1.63
N GLU A 150 -1.74 -2.46 -1.14
CA GLU A 150 -2.29 -2.23 0.21
C GLU A 150 -3.60 -3.00 0.43
N ARG A 151 -4.52 -3.02 -0.53
CA ARG A 151 -5.76 -3.83 -0.48
C ARG A 151 -5.44 -5.32 -0.40
N THR A 152 -4.52 -5.79 -1.23
CA THR A 152 -4.10 -7.21 -1.27
C THR A 152 -3.39 -7.62 0.03
N PHE A 153 -2.49 -6.78 0.55
CA PHE A 153 -1.82 -6.97 1.84
C PHE A 153 -2.81 -6.89 3.00
N THR A 154 -3.76 -5.96 2.99
CA THR A 154 -4.79 -5.84 4.04
C THR A 154 -5.70 -7.07 4.05
N GLY A 155 -6.18 -7.54 2.90
CA GLY A 155 -6.96 -8.78 2.80
C GLY A 155 -6.15 -10.02 3.23
N THR A 156 -4.87 -10.06 2.88
CA THR A 156 -3.95 -11.13 3.29
C THR A 156 -3.71 -11.11 4.81
N VAL A 157 -3.38 -9.96 5.40
CA VAL A 157 -3.19 -9.76 6.85
C VAL A 157 -4.47 -10.03 7.63
N ALA A 158 -5.64 -9.65 7.10
CA ALA A 158 -6.93 -9.99 7.66
C ALA A 158 -7.17 -11.51 7.66
N SER A 159 -6.76 -12.23 6.59
CA SER A 159 -6.83 -13.70 6.55
C SER A 159 -5.80 -14.41 7.45
N LEU A 160 -4.71 -13.72 7.83
CA LEU A 160 -3.68 -14.21 8.74
C LEU A 160 -4.06 -14.02 10.22
N ALA A 161 -4.91 -13.03 10.51
CA ALA A 161 -5.39 -12.76 11.86
C ALA A 161 -6.15 -13.98 12.42
N PRO A 162 -5.88 -14.41 13.67
CA PRO A 162 -6.54 -15.56 14.26
C PRO A 162 -8.03 -15.22 14.49
N PRO A 163 -8.94 -16.18 14.26
CA PRO A 163 -10.36 -15.99 14.60
C PRO A 163 -10.50 -15.69 16.09
N ARG A 164 -11.46 -14.83 16.44
CA ARG A 164 -11.59 -14.27 17.81
C ARG A 164 -11.81 -15.33 18.90
N GLU A 165 -12.23 -16.53 18.51
CA GLU A 165 -12.37 -17.72 19.35
C GLU A 165 -11.03 -18.27 19.88
N SER A 166 -9.91 -17.99 19.20
CA SER A 166 -8.57 -18.50 19.58
C SER A 166 -7.99 -17.88 20.85
N GLY A 167 -8.51 -16.73 21.32
CA GLY A 167 -8.05 -16.03 22.53
C GLY A 167 -6.62 -15.46 22.48
N GLU A 168 -5.88 -15.61 21.38
CA GLU A 168 -4.50 -15.13 21.24
C GLU A 168 -4.42 -13.59 21.29
N ARG A 169 -3.68 -13.06 22.26
CA ARG A 169 -3.50 -11.62 22.44
C ARG A 169 -2.39 -11.09 21.54
N LEU A 170 -2.73 -10.72 20.30
CA LEU A 170 -1.78 -10.25 19.29
C LEU A 170 -0.85 -9.12 19.75
N LEU A 171 -1.37 -8.04 20.35
CA LEU A 171 -0.56 -6.88 20.76
C LEU A 171 0.56 -7.23 21.77
N PRO A 172 0.26 -7.81 22.95
CA PRO A 172 1.32 -8.24 23.86
C PRO A 172 2.14 -9.40 23.30
N GLY A 173 1.54 -10.29 22.49
CA GLY A 173 2.24 -11.38 21.84
C GLY A 173 3.35 -10.91 20.91
N LEU A 174 3.03 -9.96 20.02
CA LEU A 174 4.00 -9.31 19.13
C LEU A 174 5.04 -8.49 19.91
N ALA A 175 4.66 -7.88 21.04
CA ALA A 175 5.62 -7.22 21.93
C ALA A 175 6.64 -8.23 22.52
N TYR A 176 6.20 -9.40 22.98
CA TYR A 176 7.12 -10.46 23.43
C TYR A 176 8.02 -10.98 22.31
N VAL A 177 7.51 -11.12 21.08
CA VAL A 177 8.30 -11.48 19.90
C VAL A 177 9.37 -10.42 19.59
N LEU A 178 9.04 -9.14 19.67
CA LEU A 178 9.99 -8.04 19.52
C LEU A 178 11.07 -8.04 20.60
N VAL A 179 10.69 -8.24 21.87
CA VAL A 179 11.63 -8.33 23.00
C VAL A 179 12.56 -9.54 22.85
N ALA A 180 12.04 -10.70 22.42
CA ALA A 180 12.86 -11.87 22.14
C ALA A 180 13.86 -11.65 20.99
N SER A 181 13.42 -11.02 19.89
CA SER A 181 14.28 -10.59 18.79
C SER A 181 15.39 -9.64 19.26
N MET A 182 15.04 -8.65 20.08
CA MET A 182 16.01 -7.71 20.68
C MET A 182 17.01 -8.44 21.58
N ALA A 183 16.58 -9.41 22.39
CA ALA A 183 17.46 -10.27 23.17
C ALA A 183 18.42 -11.09 22.27
N GLY A 184 17.93 -11.64 21.16
CA GLY A 184 18.75 -12.30 20.13
C GLY A 184 19.83 -11.37 19.53
N SER A 185 19.55 -10.07 19.41
CA SER A 185 20.54 -9.07 18.97
C SER A 185 21.64 -8.81 20.01
N ILE A 186 21.30 -8.88 21.31
CA ILE A 186 22.26 -8.73 22.41
C ILE A 186 23.16 -9.98 22.48
N VAL A 187 22.58 -11.18 22.39
CA VAL A 187 23.31 -12.46 22.40
C VAL A 187 24.28 -12.60 21.23
N SER A 188 23.92 -12.07 20.05
CA SER A 188 24.76 -12.12 18.84
C SER A 188 25.74 -10.95 18.70
N ARG A 189 25.73 -9.98 19.62
CA ARG A 189 26.47 -8.71 19.54
C ARG A 189 27.97 -8.86 19.26
N ASN A 190 28.62 -9.91 19.78
CA ASN A 190 30.05 -10.19 19.62
C ASN A 190 30.33 -11.45 18.78
N ARG A 191 29.46 -11.78 17.83
CA ARG A 191 29.66 -12.90 16.89
C ARG A 191 29.63 -12.43 15.45
N ASN A 192 30.05 -13.33 14.55
CA ASN A 192 30.16 -13.12 13.10
C ASN A 192 28.90 -12.45 12.53
N LEU A 193 29.05 -11.60 11.50
CA LEU A 193 27.95 -10.78 10.95
C LEU A 193 26.70 -11.60 10.58
N ALA A 194 26.87 -12.83 10.08
CA ALA A 194 25.77 -13.76 9.81
C ALA A 194 24.94 -14.08 11.08
N LEU A 195 25.58 -14.33 12.22
CA LEU A 195 24.88 -14.57 13.49
C LEU A 195 24.20 -13.31 14.03
N ARG A 196 24.78 -12.12 13.79
CA ARG A 196 24.16 -10.84 14.15
C ARG A 196 22.88 -10.54 13.35
N ALA A 197 22.79 -11.03 12.11
CA ALA A 197 21.56 -10.95 11.31
C ALA A 197 20.58 -12.09 11.62
N ALA A 198 21.08 -13.33 11.77
CA ALA A 198 20.24 -14.51 11.94
C ALA A 198 19.65 -14.67 13.35
N ALA A 199 20.38 -14.31 14.42
CA ALA A 199 19.91 -14.55 15.78
C ALA A 199 18.66 -13.74 16.18
N PRO A 200 18.51 -12.43 15.86
CA PRO A 200 17.27 -11.70 16.11
C PRO A 200 16.07 -12.34 15.40
N LEU A 201 16.26 -12.77 14.15
CA LEU A 201 15.23 -13.44 13.37
C LEU A 201 14.87 -14.81 13.96
N ALA A 202 15.86 -15.64 14.30
CA ALA A 202 15.64 -16.96 14.90
C ALA A 202 14.93 -16.87 16.25
N PHE A 203 15.32 -15.93 17.12
CA PHE A 203 14.64 -15.68 18.39
C PHE A 203 13.23 -15.11 18.19
N GLY A 204 13.03 -14.22 17.23
CA GLY A 204 11.71 -13.68 16.89
C GLY A 204 10.75 -14.75 16.37
N VAL A 205 11.17 -15.57 15.39
CA VAL A 205 10.35 -16.67 14.85
C VAL A 205 10.08 -17.73 15.92
N GLY A 206 11.09 -18.09 16.73
CA GLY A 206 10.94 -19.03 17.84
C GLY A 206 9.95 -18.54 18.90
N ALA A 207 10.05 -17.27 19.32
CA ALA A 207 9.08 -16.66 20.22
C ALA A 207 7.69 -16.56 19.60
N GLY A 208 7.59 -16.30 18.30
CA GLY A 208 6.31 -16.26 17.58
C GLY A 208 5.60 -17.62 17.62
N TRP A 209 6.34 -18.71 17.42
CA TRP A 209 5.81 -20.07 17.55
C TRP A 209 5.40 -20.44 18.98
N LEU A 210 6.03 -19.83 20.00
CA LEU A 210 5.73 -20.09 21.40
C LEU A 210 4.53 -19.27 21.91
N VAL A 211 4.41 -18.02 21.46
CA VAL A 211 3.47 -17.02 22.01
C VAL A 211 2.22 -16.84 21.14
N LEU A 212 2.33 -17.06 19.81
CA LEU A 212 1.23 -16.91 18.84
C LEU A 212 1.16 -18.13 17.88
N PRO A 213 1.01 -19.36 18.41
CA PRO A 213 1.12 -20.59 17.63
C PRO A 213 0.09 -20.74 16.51
N VAL A 214 -1.13 -20.22 16.64
CA VAL A 214 -2.14 -20.29 15.57
C VAL A 214 -1.79 -19.33 14.44
N THR A 215 -1.40 -18.09 14.74
CA THR A 215 -0.96 -17.16 13.68
C THR A 215 0.23 -17.69 12.89
N MET A 216 1.23 -18.28 13.55
CA MET A 216 2.42 -18.77 12.86
C MET A 216 2.14 -19.95 11.93
N ARG A 217 1.12 -20.77 12.25
CA ARG A 217 0.64 -21.84 11.36
C ARG A 217 -0.07 -21.26 10.13
N ASN A 218 -0.95 -20.27 10.33
CA ASN A 218 -1.62 -19.57 9.22
C ASN A 218 -0.59 -18.85 8.31
N VAL A 219 0.44 -18.24 8.89
CA VAL A 219 1.58 -17.63 8.17
C VAL A 219 2.31 -18.69 7.34
N SER A 220 2.65 -19.84 7.94
CA SER A 220 3.35 -20.92 7.22
C SER A 220 2.51 -21.53 6.09
N ASP A 221 1.20 -21.71 6.30
CA ASP A 221 0.30 -22.26 5.28
C ASP A 221 0.13 -21.29 4.10
N LEU A 222 0.06 -19.98 4.37
CA LEU A 222 0.06 -18.96 3.32
C LEU A 222 1.39 -18.92 2.56
N LEU A 223 2.51 -18.96 3.29
CA LEU A 223 3.85 -18.96 2.69
C LEU A 223 4.03 -20.17 1.78
N TRP A 224 3.61 -21.36 2.23
CA TRP A 224 3.61 -22.59 1.44
C TRP A 224 2.72 -22.48 0.19
N ARG A 225 1.54 -21.87 0.27
CA ARG A 225 0.68 -21.59 -0.91
C ARG A 225 1.31 -20.62 -1.91
N PHE A 226 2.12 -19.67 -1.45
CA PHE A 226 2.86 -18.76 -2.32
C PHE A 226 4.06 -19.48 -2.97
N GLU A 227 4.79 -20.26 -2.18
CA GLU A 227 5.96 -21.05 -2.57
C GLU A 227 5.61 -22.14 -3.59
N GLN A 228 4.45 -22.80 -3.47
CA GLN A 228 3.90 -23.73 -4.48
C GLN A 228 3.76 -23.13 -5.88
N ARG A 229 3.63 -21.80 -6.01
CA ARG A 229 3.54 -21.13 -7.33
C ARG A 229 4.88 -21.03 -8.03
N VAL A 230 5.99 -21.29 -7.32
CA VAL A 230 7.36 -21.25 -7.86
C VAL A 230 8.05 -22.58 -7.54
N PRO A 231 8.00 -23.58 -8.43
CA PRO A 231 8.37 -24.96 -8.11
C PRO A 231 9.81 -25.09 -7.58
N ALA A 232 10.76 -24.33 -8.13
CA ALA A 232 12.14 -24.31 -7.66
C ALA A 232 12.32 -23.90 -6.19
N VAL A 233 11.40 -23.11 -5.62
CA VAL A 233 11.42 -22.71 -4.21
C VAL A 233 10.75 -23.78 -3.35
N ALA A 234 9.64 -24.36 -3.81
CA ALA A 234 8.98 -25.49 -3.13
C ALA A 234 9.90 -26.72 -3.00
N ASP A 235 10.63 -27.07 -4.06
CA ASP A 235 11.62 -28.17 -4.02
C ASP A 235 12.76 -27.87 -3.04
N ALA A 236 13.24 -26.61 -3.00
CA ALA A 236 14.25 -26.17 -2.05
C ALA A 236 13.75 -26.24 -0.59
N HIS A 237 12.48 -25.91 -0.34
CA HIS A 237 11.85 -26.05 0.98
C HIS A 237 11.77 -27.50 1.42
N LEU A 238 11.35 -28.41 0.53
CA LEU A 238 11.27 -29.84 0.82
C LEU A 238 12.67 -30.41 1.12
N ALA A 239 13.66 -30.10 0.29
CA ALA A 239 15.06 -30.48 0.53
C ALA A 239 15.61 -29.93 1.84
N ALA A 240 15.32 -28.66 2.17
CA ALA A 240 15.70 -28.06 3.45
C ALA A 240 15.05 -28.79 4.63
N ARG A 241 13.74 -29.06 4.57
CA ARG A 241 12.99 -29.78 5.60
C ARG A 241 13.53 -31.20 5.83
N ASP A 242 13.88 -31.90 4.76
CA ASP A 242 14.42 -33.25 4.86
C ASP A 242 15.88 -33.26 5.35
N SER A 243 16.69 -32.26 5.00
CA SER A 243 18.02 -32.07 5.60
C SER A 243 17.94 -31.84 7.11
N VAL A 244 16.94 -31.07 7.60
CA VAL A 244 16.71 -30.84 9.04
C VAL A 244 16.25 -32.11 9.74
N ARG A 245 15.33 -32.89 9.13
CA ARG A 245 14.91 -34.20 9.66
C ARG A 245 16.08 -35.19 9.74
N GLN A 246 16.91 -35.25 8.71
CA GLN A 246 18.09 -36.13 8.68
C GLN A 246 19.14 -35.69 9.69
N GLY A 247 19.40 -34.38 9.80
CA GLY A 247 20.27 -33.80 10.82
C GLY A 247 19.79 -34.10 12.24
N TRP A 248 18.48 -34.05 12.52
CA TRP A 248 17.91 -34.42 13.82
C TRP A 248 18.11 -35.90 14.15
N ARG A 249 17.89 -36.80 13.17
CA ARG A 249 18.15 -38.24 13.34
C ARG A 249 19.64 -38.51 13.59
N PHE A 250 20.52 -37.87 12.83
CA PHE A 250 21.97 -37.98 12.97
C PHE A 250 22.45 -37.47 14.33
N ALA A 251 21.98 -36.30 14.76
CA ALA A 251 22.29 -35.72 16.06
C ALA A 251 21.80 -36.59 17.21
N ARG A 252 20.61 -37.20 17.10
CA ARG A 252 20.09 -38.14 18.09
C ARG A 252 20.97 -39.40 18.19
N ALA A 253 21.31 -40.01 17.06
CA ALA A 253 22.20 -41.18 17.02
C ALA A 253 23.59 -40.86 17.62
N HIS A 254 24.15 -39.68 17.33
CA HIS A 254 25.42 -39.24 17.91
C HIS A 254 25.32 -38.88 19.40
N ALA A 255 24.17 -38.41 19.88
CA ALA A 255 23.92 -38.18 21.30
C ALA A 255 23.69 -39.48 22.09
N GLU A 256 23.21 -40.54 21.43
CA GLU A 256 23.12 -41.89 22.00
C GLU A 256 24.54 -42.50 22.07
N LEU A 257 25.29 -42.56 20.96
CA LEU A 257 26.70 -42.99 20.95
C LEU A 257 27.61 -42.20 21.91
N GLY A 258 27.39 -40.89 22.04
CA GLY A 258 28.15 -40.04 22.95
C GLY A 258 27.87 -40.32 24.43
N ARG A 259 26.66 -40.77 24.78
CA ARG A 259 26.36 -41.26 26.14
C ARG A 259 27.06 -42.57 26.40
N ASP A 260 26.93 -43.53 25.48
CA ASP A 260 27.53 -44.86 25.61
C ASP A 260 29.06 -44.77 25.78
N TYR A 261 29.72 -43.88 25.02
CA TYR A 261 31.16 -43.61 25.17
C TYR A 261 31.53 -43.00 26.53
N VAL A 262 30.71 -42.07 27.05
CA VAL A 262 30.95 -41.49 28.39
C VAL A 262 30.75 -42.56 29.47
N ASP A 263 29.72 -43.38 29.38
CA ASP A 263 29.47 -44.51 30.29
C ASP A 263 30.62 -45.52 30.25
N GLU A 264 31.14 -45.85 29.06
CA GLU A 264 32.30 -46.73 28.90
C GLU A 264 33.56 -46.12 29.57
N LYS A 265 33.82 -44.82 29.39
CA LYS A 265 34.95 -44.14 30.05
C LYS A 265 34.77 -44.03 31.57
N VAL A 266 33.56 -43.81 32.07
CA VAL A 266 33.27 -43.81 33.52
C VAL A 266 33.45 -45.21 34.10
N ARG A 267 33.03 -46.27 33.39
CA ARG A 267 33.31 -47.67 33.78
C ARG A 267 34.80 -47.95 33.80
N THR A 268 35.53 -47.71 32.70
CA THR A 268 37.00 -47.94 32.68
C THR A 268 37.73 -47.16 33.78
N ALA A 269 37.33 -45.91 34.05
CA ALA A 269 37.92 -45.12 35.14
C ALA A 269 37.61 -45.71 36.52
N ARG A 270 36.39 -46.22 36.74
CA ARG A 270 36.01 -46.94 37.96
C ARG A 270 36.80 -48.25 38.09
N ASP A 271 36.89 -49.04 37.04
CA ASP A 271 37.58 -50.34 37.03
C ASP A 271 39.08 -50.16 37.34
N LEU A 272 39.72 -49.12 36.78
CA LEU A 272 41.10 -48.75 37.11
C LEU A 272 41.28 -48.32 38.58
N VAL A 273 40.29 -47.65 39.18
CA VAL A 273 40.32 -47.29 40.61
C VAL A 273 40.09 -48.53 41.48
N GLU A 274 39.18 -49.43 41.09
CA GLU A 274 38.95 -50.69 41.80
C GLU A 274 40.19 -51.61 41.73
N ASP A 275 40.81 -51.76 40.57
CA ASP A 275 42.06 -52.52 40.41
C ASP A 275 43.22 -51.89 41.18
N TRP A 276 43.34 -50.56 41.22
CA TRP A 276 44.37 -49.89 42.03
C TRP A 276 44.17 -50.13 43.53
N VAL A 277 42.93 -50.01 44.02
CA VAL A 277 42.56 -50.34 45.42
C VAL A 277 42.81 -51.82 45.74
N ARG A 278 42.69 -52.70 44.73
CA ARG A 278 42.93 -54.15 44.84
C ARG A 278 44.41 -54.55 44.71
N GLN A 279 45.28 -53.63 44.28
CA GLN A 279 46.73 -53.82 44.12
C GLN A 279 47.58 -53.16 45.24
N GLY A 280 46.98 -52.35 46.11
CA GLY A 280 47.68 -51.70 47.22
C GLY A 280 46.70 -50.97 48.15
N LYS A 281 46.38 -51.44 49.36
CA LYS A 281 47.01 -52.50 50.18
C LYS A 281 47.22 -53.86 49.53
#